data_AF-A0A7S2WNS5-F1
#
_entry.id   AF-A0A7S2WNS5-F1
#
_cell.length_a   1.000
_cell.length_b   1.000
_cell.length_c   1.000
_cell.angle_alpha   90.00
_cell.angle_beta   90.00
_cell.angle_gamma   90.00
#
_symmetry.space_group_name_H-M   'P 1'
#
loop_
_entity.id
_entity.type
_entity.pdbx_description
1 polymer ?
#
loop_
_entity_poly.entity_id
_entity_poly.type
_entity_poly.pdbx_seq_one_letter_code
_entity_poly.pdbx_strand_id
1 'polypeptide(L)'
;PSSLMAEADGAPVRRAPPKDGEAYSNLSFTVMENVLEKLKILNYERDFCKTDHSQLLTRTAFALPWNNPSVQFGSLQDVVSWLAFKATNDRDAFKVDQYDDPNTSVNKMMLMLRNMGFTLDFPVVKLKQGHGESVCSVLDFLADKALEAEGFAWAAPVHEDTPELEEAEVDEEADLGDIEDEAEVMEEEEAMFADLAEEEDEVLEQSTHQLIENTIDPLVWKTELERVGPRLKANVVSLGKEWRAHIEQTKDHEKTIQATLPAAQSHMQSISEQIKEAVEKMRSQEHSINTHFDAMRSEYEVLRSELKTVEQKYRGSSENVAHLTNKMSTIQDQLDELKSEMNSRESSATDTSPLVSIKHALQNIKGEVREFDLRIGVVSHTLMQAKLRVTKRKLKKSKHGSKHHVEEKKSYDFDQPSM
;
A
#
# COMPACT_ATOMS: atom_id res chain seq x y z
N PRO A 1 -36.61 -23.38 -4.73
CA PRO A 1 -35.85 -24.32 -3.90
C PRO A 1 -34.77 -25.03 -4.72
N SER A 2 -33.52 -24.59 -4.52
CA SER A 2 -32.21 -25.18 -4.84
C SER A 2 -31.25 -23.99 -4.95
N SER A 3 -30.53 -23.63 -3.88
CA SER A 3 -29.23 -24.21 -3.49
C SER A 3 -28.12 -23.71 -4.43
N LEU A 4 -27.01 -23.10 -4.02
CA LEU A 4 -26.41 -22.82 -2.73
C LEU A 4 -25.25 -21.83 -3.01
N MET A 5 -25.04 -20.92 -2.07
CA MET A 5 -23.76 -20.35 -1.60
C MET A 5 -22.74 -19.72 -2.56
N ALA A 6 -22.42 -18.48 -2.18
CA ALA A 6 -21.21 -17.73 -2.46
C ALA A 6 -19.93 -18.54 -2.19
N GLU A 7 -18.95 -18.37 -3.07
CA GLU A 7 -17.53 -18.49 -2.74
C GLU A 7 -16.81 -17.25 -3.25
N ALA A 8 -16.45 -16.41 -2.28
CA ALA A 8 -15.38 -15.45 -2.41
C ALA A 8 -14.13 -16.13 -1.84
N ASP A 9 -13.22 -16.58 -2.71
CA ASP A 9 -11.81 -16.67 -2.35
C ASP A 9 -10.97 -16.75 -3.63
N GLY A 10 -9.98 -15.87 -3.74
CA GLY A 10 -9.18 -15.68 -4.95
C GLY A 10 -7.97 -14.84 -4.62
N ALA A 11 -7.12 -15.35 -3.73
CA ALA A 11 -5.83 -14.76 -3.41
C ALA A 11 -5.03 -14.45 -4.69
N PRO A 12 -4.27 -13.34 -4.74
CA PRO A 12 -3.44 -13.01 -5.90
C PRO A 12 -2.35 -14.07 -6.06
N VAL A 13 -2.47 -14.87 -7.11
CA VAL A 13 -1.45 -15.84 -7.53
C VAL A 13 -0.14 -15.08 -7.74
N ARG A 14 0.87 -15.37 -6.93
CA ARG A 14 2.24 -14.84 -7.12
C ARG A 14 2.73 -15.26 -8.50
N ARG A 15 3.08 -14.27 -9.33
CA ARG A 15 3.65 -14.47 -10.66
C ARG A 15 4.91 -15.32 -10.55
N ALA A 16 4.96 -16.44 -11.26
CA ALA A 16 6.18 -17.22 -11.42
C ALA A 16 7.22 -16.40 -12.20
N PRO A 17 8.50 -16.43 -11.81
CA PRO A 17 9.55 -15.75 -12.57
C PRO A 17 9.67 -16.37 -13.96
N PRO A 18 9.94 -15.58 -15.02
CA PRO A 18 10.16 -16.10 -16.35
C PRO A 18 11.37 -17.04 -16.35
N LYS A 19 11.21 -18.21 -16.96
CA LYS A 19 12.33 -19.02 -17.39
C LYS A 19 12.86 -18.38 -18.67
N ASP A 20 14.19 -18.26 -18.74
CA ASP A 20 15.00 -17.73 -19.85
C ASP A 20 15.56 -16.33 -19.57
N GLY A 21 16.88 -16.30 -19.40
CA GLY A 21 17.69 -15.14 -19.04
C GLY A 21 17.92 -14.19 -20.21
N GLU A 22 16.87 -13.52 -20.66
CA GLU A 22 17.03 -12.24 -21.33
C GLU A 22 17.11 -11.18 -20.24
N ALA A 23 18.28 -10.55 -20.09
CA ALA A 23 18.42 -9.38 -19.25
C ALA A 23 17.50 -8.29 -19.82
N TYR A 24 16.27 -8.18 -19.29
CA TYR A 24 15.37 -7.07 -19.59
C TYR A 24 16.18 -5.78 -19.42
N SER A 25 16.22 -4.94 -20.45
CA SER A 25 17.01 -3.70 -20.37
C SER A 25 16.46 -2.88 -19.19
N ASN A 26 17.29 -2.62 -18.18
CA ASN A 26 16.93 -1.75 -17.05
C ASN A 26 16.38 -0.40 -17.54
N LEU A 27 16.79 0.01 -18.73
CA LEU A 27 16.30 1.19 -19.44
C LEU A 27 14.79 1.14 -19.72
N SER A 28 14.22 0.01 -20.16
CA SER A 28 12.77 -0.08 -20.43
C SER A 28 11.93 0.15 -19.17
N PHE A 29 12.38 -0.34 -18.02
CA PHE A 29 11.70 -0.11 -16.73
C PHE A 29 11.83 1.35 -16.29
N THR A 30 13.02 1.92 -16.41
CA THR A 30 13.30 3.31 -16.02
C THR A 30 12.46 4.29 -16.85
N VAL A 31 12.41 4.09 -18.17
CA VAL A 31 11.59 4.92 -19.07
C VAL A 31 10.11 4.73 -18.78
N MET A 32 9.63 3.49 -18.58
CA MET A 32 8.23 3.25 -18.23
C MET A 32 7.83 3.88 -16.89
N GLU A 33 8.73 3.87 -15.90
CA GLU A 33 8.50 4.53 -14.61
C GLU A 33 8.40 6.05 -14.78
N ASN A 34 9.29 6.67 -15.55
CA ASN A 34 9.21 8.09 -15.91
C ASN A 34 7.89 8.44 -16.62
N VAL A 35 7.49 7.63 -17.60
CA VAL A 35 6.20 7.75 -18.29
C VAL A 35 5.05 7.72 -17.29
N LEU A 36 5.08 6.80 -16.32
CA LEU A 36 4.02 6.66 -15.32
C LEU A 36 3.90 7.90 -14.43
N GLU A 37 5.02 8.49 -14.01
CA GLU A 37 5.01 9.74 -13.26
C GLU A 37 4.47 10.91 -14.09
N LYS A 38 4.87 11.04 -15.37
CA LYS A 38 4.30 12.03 -16.30
C LYS A 38 2.80 11.85 -16.49
N LEU A 39 2.32 10.60 -16.62
CA LEU A 39 0.90 10.28 -16.71
C LEU A 39 0.12 10.68 -15.44
N LYS A 40 0.70 10.49 -14.25
CA LYS A 40 0.09 10.92 -12.98
C LYS A 40 -0.06 12.44 -12.94
N ILE A 41 0.96 13.19 -13.37
CA ILE A 41 0.91 14.65 -13.47
C ILE A 41 -0.23 15.09 -14.42
N LEU A 42 -0.38 14.40 -15.55
CA LEU A 42 -1.49 14.61 -16.51
C LEU A 42 -2.86 14.09 -16.00
N ASN A 43 -2.97 13.69 -14.73
CA ASN A 43 -4.19 13.18 -14.10
C ASN A 43 -4.82 11.98 -14.83
N TYR A 44 -4.00 11.07 -15.39
CA TYR A 44 -4.50 9.93 -16.19
C TYR A 44 -5.53 9.06 -15.44
N GLU A 45 -5.37 8.87 -14.13
CA GLU A 45 -6.28 8.06 -13.32
C GLU A 45 -7.71 8.60 -13.33
N ARG A 46 -7.87 9.92 -13.41
CA ARG A 46 -9.17 10.58 -13.44
C ARG A 46 -9.67 10.73 -14.87
N ASP A 47 -8.82 11.21 -15.77
CA ASP A 47 -9.26 11.67 -17.09
C ASP A 47 -9.32 10.52 -18.11
N PHE A 48 -8.44 9.51 -17.99
CA PHE A 48 -8.39 8.34 -18.87
C PHE A 48 -9.07 7.12 -18.24
N CYS A 49 -8.60 6.63 -17.09
CA CYS A 49 -9.07 5.37 -16.51
C CYS A 49 -10.54 5.37 -16.08
N LYS A 50 -11.08 6.49 -15.58
CA LYS A 50 -12.50 6.58 -15.20
C LYS A 50 -13.43 6.77 -16.39
N THR A 51 -12.98 7.47 -17.42
CA THR A 51 -13.79 7.77 -18.60
C THR A 51 -13.91 6.56 -19.53
N ASP A 52 -12.82 5.80 -19.67
CA ASP A 52 -12.70 4.73 -20.66
C ASP A 52 -12.67 3.31 -20.03
N HIS A 53 -12.90 3.23 -18.71
CA HIS A 53 -12.87 1.99 -17.92
C HIS A 53 -11.54 1.21 -18.03
N SER A 54 -10.45 1.87 -18.39
CA SER A 54 -9.13 1.27 -18.56
C SER A 54 -8.49 0.95 -17.20
N GLN A 55 -7.71 -0.13 -17.15
CA GLN A 55 -6.98 -0.54 -15.94
C GLN A 55 -5.86 0.46 -15.61
N LEU A 56 -5.56 0.62 -14.32
CA LEU A 56 -4.42 1.41 -13.86
C LEU A 56 -3.12 0.78 -14.38
N LEU A 57 -2.28 1.59 -15.01
CA LEU A 57 -1.00 1.15 -15.53
C LEU A 57 -0.01 0.95 -14.38
N THR A 58 0.84 -0.07 -14.51
CA THR A 58 1.91 -0.36 -13.55
C THR A 58 3.27 -0.13 -14.20
N ARG A 59 4.34 -0.04 -13.39
CA ARG A 59 5.73 0.12 -13.89
C ARG A 59 6.18 -0.93 -14.91
N THR A 60 5.44 -2.06 -14.98
CA THR A 60 5.74 -3.17 -15.89
C THR A 60 4.79 -3.24 -17.09
N ALA A 61 3.82 -2.30 -17.21
CA ALA A 61 2.74 -2.37 -18.18
C ALA A 61 3.22 -2.41 -19.64
N PHE A 62 4.16 -1.55 -20.05
CA PHE A 62 4.73 -1.60 -21.39
C PHE A 62 6.21 -1.98 -21.42
N ALA A 63 6.84 -2.16 -20.24
CA ALA A 63 8.20 -2.67 -20.15
C ALA A 63 8.28 -4.20 -20.39
N LEU A 64 7.23 -4.95 -20.03
CA LEU A 64 7.18 -6.41 -20.13
C LEU A 64 6.00 -6.90 -20.98
N PRO A 65 6.11 -8.07 -21.64
CA PRO A 65 4.98 -8.68 -22.33
C PRO A 65 3.86 -9.05 -21.36
N TRP A 66 2.61 -8.82 -21.75
CA TRP A 66 1.45 -9.31 -21.01
C TRP A 66 1.08 -10.73 -21.38
N ASN A 67 0.26 -11.39 -20.56
CA ASN A 67 -0.31 -12.69 -20.87
C ASN A 67 -1.10 -12.69 -22.19
N ASN A 68 -1.67 -11.55 -22.58
CA ASN A 68 -2.38 -11.39 -23.84
C ASN A 68 -1.81 -10.21 -24.65
N PRO A 69 -0.94 -10.49 -25.64
CA PRO A 69 -0.31 -9.46 -26.47
C PRO A 69 -1.31 -8.57 -27.23
N SER A 70 -2.45 -9.12 -27.66
CA SER A 70 -3.46 -8.34 -28.39
C SER A 70 -4.15 -7.30 -27.49
N VAL A 71 -4.39 -7.64 -26.23
CA VAL A 71 -4.96 -6.70 -25.24
C VAL A 71 -3.94 -5.64 -24.86
N GLN A 72 -2.66 -6.01 -24.73
CA GLN A 72 -1.58 -5.07 -24.48
C GLN A 72 -1.43 -4.06 -25.64
N PHE A 73 -1.49 -4.54 -26.87
CA PHE A 73 -1.44 -3.68 -28.06
C PHE A 73 -2.66 -2.75 -28.14
N GLY A 74 -3.86 -3.24 -27.82
CA GLY A 74 -5.06 -2.41 -27.69
C GLY A 74 -4.89 -1.32 -26.63
N SER A 75 -4.41 -1.68 -25.44
CA SER A 75 -4.13 -0.72 -24.37
C SER A 75 -3.07 0.32 -24.77
N LEU A 76 -2.06 -0.07 -25.56
CA LEU A 76 -1.08 0.87 -26.11
C LEU A 76 -1.76 1.88 -27.05
N GLN A 77 -2.64 1.41 -27.94
CA GLN A 77 -3.37 2.27 -28.85
C GLN A 77 -4.24 3.30 -28.11
N ASP A 78 -4.92 2.87 -27.05
CA ASP A 78 -5.78 3.74 -26.24
C ASP A 78 -4.95 4.83 -25.53
N VAL A 79 -3.83 4.45 -24.92
CA VAL A 79 -2.94 5.41 -24.23
C VAL A 79 -2.32 6.39 -25.23
N VAL A 80 -1.87 5.91 -26.39
CA VAL A 80 -1.31 6.77 -27.45
C VAL A 80 -2.36 7.72 -28.00
N SER A 81 -3.60 7.26 -28.21
CA SER A 81 -4.74 8.10 -28.62
C SER A 81 -5.00 9.21 -27.61
N TRP A 82 -5.03 8.87 -26.32
CA TRP A 82 -5.25 9.83 -25.25
C TRP A 82 -4.13 10.86 -25.14
N LEU A 83 -2.86 10.42 -25.19
CA LEU A 83 -1.70 11.32 -25.15
C LEU A 83 -1.63 12.22 -26.39
N ALA A 84 -1.92 11.69 -27.58
CA ALA A 84 -1.97 12.47 -28.82
C ALA A 84 -3.06 13.56 -28.74
N PHE A 85 -4.24 13.22 -28.20
CA PHE A 85 -5.29 14.21 -27.94
C PHE A 85 -4.83 15.27 -26.94
N LYS A 86 -4.19 14.90 -25.83
CA LYS A 86 -3.67 15.86 -24.84
C LYS A 86 -2.60 16.79 -25.42
N ALA A 87 -1.70 16.26 -26.25
CA ALA A 87 -0.61 17.02 -26.85
C ALA A 87 -1.06 17.99 -27.95
N THR A 88 -2.08 17.63 -28.73
CA THR A 88 -2.52 18.42 -29.91
C THR A 88 -3.83 19.17 -29.70
N ASN A 89 -4.58 18.80 -28.65
CA ASN A 89 -5.98 19.18 -28.43
C ASN A 89 -6.91 18.80 -29.61
N ASP A 90 -6.48 17.85 -30.46
CA ASP A 90 -7.24 17.33 -31.59
C ASP A 90 -7.59 15.85 -31.35
N ARG A 91 -8.89 15.54 -31.33
CA ARG A 91 -9.37 14.17 -31.10
C ARG A 91 -9.15 13.25 -32.29
N ASP A 92 -8.93 13.81 -33.47
CA ASP A 92 -8.67 13.05 -34.69
C ASP A 92 -7.16 12.87 -34.95
N ALA A 93 -6.29 13.35 -34.04
CA ALA A 93 -4.83 13.23 -34.16
C ALA A 93 -4.33 11.79 -34.25
N PHE A 94 -4.94 10.87 -33.51
CA PHE A 94 -4.70 9.44 -33.65
C PHE A 94 -5.98 8.65 -33.36
N LYS A 95 -6.66 8.20 -34.43
CA LYS A 95 -7.86 7.39 -34.34
C LYS A 95 -7.62 6.00 -34.89
N VAL A 96 -7.88 5.00 -34.06
CA VAL A 96 -7.87 3.59 -34.46
C VAL A 96 -9.27 3.22 -34.94
N ASP A 97 -9.37 2.76 -36.20
CA ASP A 97 -10.61 2.22 -36.74
C ASP A 97 -10.81 0.79 -36.24
N GLN A 98 -12.06 0.38 -36.00
CA GLN A 98 -12.41 -0.99 -35.61
C GLN A 98 -11.97 -2.05 -36.65
N TYR A 99 -11.71 -1.63 -37.89
CA TYR A 99 -11.23 -2.50 -38.97
C TYR A 99 -9.73 -2.36 -39.27
N ASP A 100 -9.01 -1.50 -38.54
CA ASP A 100 -7.57 -1.37 -38.75
C ASP A 100 -6.84 -2.63 -38.28
N ASP A 101 -6.03 -3.22 -39.16
CA ASP A 101 -5.10 -4.26 -38.74
C ASP A 101 -3.94 -3.67 -37.90
N PRO A 102 -3.21 -4.48 -37.12
CA PRO A 102 -2.12 -3.97 -36.28
C PRO A 102 -1.03 -3.22 -37.07
N ASN A 103 -0.77 -3.61 -38.32
CA ASN A 103 0.24 -2.94 -39.14
C ASN A 103 -0.23 -1.53 -39.56
N THR A 104 -1.48 -1.41 -39.96
CA THR A 104 -2.14 -0.16 -40.34
C THR A 104 -2.16 0.80 -39.16
N SER A 105 -2.51 0.29 -37.97
CA SER A 105 -2.49 1.06 -36.72
C SER A 105 -1.10 1.58 -36.37
N VAL A 106 -0.07 0.72 -36.45
CA VAL A 106 1.32 1.15 -36.20
C VAL A 106 1.77 2.17 -37.27
N ASN A 107 1.42 1.98 -38.54
CA ASN A 107 1.78 2.94 -39.59
C ASN A 107 1.11 4.32 -39.39
N LYS A 108 -0.15 4.35 -38.94
CA LYS A 108 -0.84 5.59 -38.54
C LYS A 108 -0.14 6.23 -37.34
N MET A 109 0.24 5.44 -36.34
CA MET A 109 0.97 5.89 -35.14
C MET A 109 2.30 6.53 -35.53
N MET A 110 3.05 5.89 -36.42
CA MET A 110 4.32 6.36 -36.94
C MET A 110 4.20 7.69 -37.69
N LEU A 111 3.15 7.84 -38.50
CA LEU A 111 2.90 9.09 -39.23
C LEU A 111 2.59 10.24 -38.26
N MET A 112 1.77 9.98 -37.24
CA MET A 112 1.45 10.94 -36.18
C MET A 112 2.72 11.35 -35.40
N LEU A 113 3.52 10.38 -34.97
CA LEU A 113 4.77 10.63 -34.24
C LEU A 113 5.75 11.46 -35.06
N ARG A 114 5.91 11.15 -36.34
CA ARG A 114 6.78 11.92 -37.24
C ARG A 114 6.28 13.35 -37.45
N ASN A 115 4.98 13.57 -37.54
CA ASN A 115 4.40 14.91 -37.64
C ASN A 115 4.63 15.74 -36.37
N MET A 116 4.74 15.09 -35.21
CA MET A 116 5.05 15.72 -33.93
C MET A 116 6.56 15.92 -33.70
N GLY A 117 7.41 15.46 -34.63
CA GLY A 117 8.86 15.62 -34.56
C GLY A 117 9.62 14.48 -33.88
N PHE A 118 8.98 13.32 -33.67
CA PHE A 118 9.66 12.15 -33.12
C PHE A 118 10.68 11.56 -34.11
N THR A 119 11.89 11.30 -33.64
CA THR A 119 12.94 10.63 -34.42
C THR A 119 12.87 9.13 -34.21
N LEU A 120 12.59 8.40 -35.29
CA LEU A 120 12.50 6.94 -35.26
C LEU A 120 13.88 6.32 -35.50
N ASP A 121 14.43 5.71 -34.45
CA ASP A 121 15.73 5.02 -34.43
C ASP A 121 15.61 3.48 -34.39
N PHE A 122 14.38 2.95 -34.46
CA PHE A 122 14.11 1.52 -34.41
C PHE A 122 13.15 1.02 -35.51
N PRO A 123 13.14 -0.31 -35.80
CA PRO A 123 12.21 -0.91 -36.75
C PRO A 123 10.76 -0.87 -36.28
N VAL A 124 9.83 -0.58 -37.21
CA VAL A 124 8.36 -0.49 -36.98
C VAL A 124 7.77 -1.74 -36.33
N VAL A 125 8.35 -2.90 -36.59
CA VAL A 125 7.92 -4.19 -36.03
C VAL A 125 8.00 -4.20 -34.50
N LYS A 126 8.91 -3.42 -33.89
CA LYS A 126 9.03 -3.35 -32.42
C LYS A 126 7.84 -2.66 -31.77
N LEU A 127 7.22 -1.67 -32.41
CA LEU A 127 5.97 -1.06 -31.90
C LEU A 127 4.80 -2.03 -31.95
N LYS A 128 4.77 -2.91 -32.95
CA LYS A 128 3.73 -3.96 -33.07
C LYS A 128 3.76 -4.96 -31.91
N GLN A 129 4.91 -5.15 -31.26
CA GLN A 129 5.02 -6.06 -30.11
C GLN A 129 4.28 -5.54 -28.87
N GLY A 130 3.98 -4.23 -28.81
CA GLY A 130 3.21 -3.63 -27.73
C GLY A 130 3.96 -3.50 -26.40
N HIS A 131 5.25 -3.86 -26.35
CA HIS A 131 6.10 -3.72 -25.17
C HIS A 131 7.58 -3.51 -25.55
N GLY A 132 8.38 -3.11 -24.56
CA GLY A 132 9.82 -2.89 -24.68
C GLY A 132 10.22 -1.43 -24.84
N GLU A 133 11.52 -1.22 -25.00
CA GLU A 133 12.16 0.10 -25.01
C GLU A 133 11.59 1.07 -26.05
N SER A 134 11.31 0.59 -27.27
CA SER A 134 10.75 1.39 -28.35
C SER A 134 9.34 1.90 -28.02
N VAL A 135 8.54 1.07 -27.35
CA VAL A 135 7.18 1.44 -26.94
C VAL A 135 7.23 2.44 -25.80
N CYS A 136 8.08 2.20 -24.80
CA CYS A 136 8.25 3.11 -23.67
C CYS A 136 8.78 4.48 -24.12
N SER A 137 9.73 4.53 -25.05
CA SER A 137 10.28 5.78 -25.59
C SER A 137 9.25 6.59 -26.36
N VAL A 138 8.36 5.93 -27.11
CA VAL A 138 7.23 6.60 -27.78
C VAL A 138 6.25 7.21 -26.78
N LEU A 139 5.92 6.46 -25.73
CA LEU A 139 5.04 6.96 -24.66
C LEU A 139 5.67 8.13 -23.91
N ASP A 140 6.99 8.08 -23.67
CA ASP A 140 7.74 9.14 -22.98
C ASP A 140 7.72 10.45 -23.77
N PHE A 141 7.99 10.37 -25.07
CA PHE A 141 7.92 11.50 -25.98
C PHE A 141 6.51 12.11 -26.04
N LEU A 142 5.47 11.27 -26.16
CA LEU A 142 4.09 11.75 -26.22
C LEU A 142 3.65 12.36 -24.88
N ALA A 143 4.10 11.81 -23.75
CA ALA A 143 3.85 12.37 -22.43
C ALA A 143 4.52 13.74 -22.25
N ASP A 144 5.75 13.92 -22.73
CA ASP A 144 6.42 15.22 -22.74
C ASP A 144 5.66 16.24 -23.59
N LYS A 145 5.23 15.85 -24.79
CA LYS A 145 4.43 16.73 -25.65
C LYS A 145 3.08 17.09 -25.03
N ALA A 146 2.45 16.16 -24.32
CA ALA A 146 1.22 16.41 -23.59
C ALA A 146 1.44 17.39 -22.41
N LEU A 147 2.54 17.23 -21.66
CA LEU A 147 2.91 18.13 -20.57
C LEU A 147 3.25 19.54 -21.08
N GLU A 148 3.99 19.64 -22.18
CA GLU A 148 4.28 20.91 -22.87
C GLU A 148 2.98 21.63 -23.26
N ALA A 149 1.98 20.89 -23.78
CA ALA A 149 0.70 21.46 -24.19
C ALA A 149 -0.17 21.93 -23.01
N GLU A 150 -0.09 21.27 -21.84
CA GLU A 150 -0.72 21.75 -20.60
C GLU A 150 0.05 22.90 -19.94
N GLY A 151 1.21 23.30 -20.48
CA GLY A 151 2.05 24.36 -19.95
C GLY A 151 2.81 23.95 -18.67
N PHE A 152 3.00 22.65 -18.46
CA PHE A 152 3.76 22.13 -17.34
C PHE A 152 5.26 22.34 -17.56
N ALA A 153 5.94 22.84 -16.53
CA ALA A 153 7.39 22.94 -16.50
C ALA A 153 7.89 22.33 -15.19
N TRP A 154 8.96 21.55 -15.26
CA TRP A 154 9.64 21.06 -14.07
C TRP A 154 10.17 22.25 -13.26
N ALA A 155 9.65 22.41 -12.05
CA ALA A 155 10.16 23.42 -11.14
C ALA A 155 11.60 23.04 -10.73
N ALA A 156 12.48 24.04 -10.64
CA ALA A 156 13.77 23.84 -9.98
C ALA A 156 13.49 23.33 -8.56
N PRO A 157 14.22 22.31 -8.07
CA PRO A 157 14.10 21.86 -6.69
C PRO A 157 14.24 23.08 -5.79
N VAL A 158 13.21 23.37 -4.99
CA VAL A 158 13.31 24.43 -3.99
C VAL A 158 14.15 23.86 -2.87
N HIS A 159 15.45 24.13 -2.94
CA HIS A 159 16.33 23.97 -1.80
C HIS A 159 15.94 25.08 -0.82
N GLU A 160 15.42 24.72 0.34
CA GLU A 160 15.28 25.70 1.42
C GLU A 160 16.68 26.23 1.70
N ASP A 161 16.87 27.55 1.56
CA ASP A 161 18.09 28.27 1.90
C ASP A 161 18.33 28.10 3.41
N THR A 162 18.89 26.95 3.76
CA THR A 162 19.54 26.75 5.05
C THR A 162 20.74 27.70 5.03
N PRO A 163 20.82 28.62 6.01
CA PRO A 163 21.86 29.64 6.01
C PRO A 163 23.21 28.94 5.90
N GLU A 164 24.01 29.40 4.93
CA GLU A 164 25.40 29.05 4.69
C GLU A 164 26.05 28.53 5.97
N LEU A 165 26.08 27.20 6.13
CA LEU A 165 26.84 26.56 7.18
C LEU A 165 28.28 26.88 6.83
N GLU A 166 28.84 27.84 7.58
CA GLU A 166 30.25 28.15 7.66
C GLU A 166 31.05 26.88 7.39
N GLU A 167 31.91 26.95 6.39
CA GLU A 167 32.92 25.95 6.07
C GLU A 167 33.62 25.56 7.38
N ALA A 168 33.15 24.49 8.01
CA ALA A 168 33.79 23.97 9.20
C ALA A 168 35.10 23.37 8.72
N GLU A 169 36.20 23.96 9.20
CA GLU A 169 37.57 23.53 8.93
C GLU A 169 37.66 22.00 9.06
N VAL A 170 38.13 21.37 7.98
CA VAL A 170 38.32 19.93 7.89
C VAL A 170 39.31 19.52 8.99
N ASP A 171 38.83 18.71 9.93
CA ASP A 171 39.66 18.06 10.94
C ASP A 171 40.50 16.99 10.24
N GLU A 172 41.76 17.33 9.92
CA GLU A 172 42.74 16.46 9.22
C GLU A 172 43.15 15.22 10.05
N GLU A 173 42.64 15.02 11.26
CA GLU A 173 43.09 13.94 12.16
C GLU A 173 42.18 12.70 12.19
N ALA A 174 41.12 12.64 11.37
CA ALA A 174 40.27 11.45 11.26
C ALA A 174 40.85 10.41 10.26
N ASP A 175 41.95 9.79 10.67
CA ASP A 175 42.41 8.43 10.38
C ASP A 175 41.96 7.81 9.03
N LEU A 176 42.77 8.05 7.99
CA LEU A 176 42.73 7.28 6.75
C LEU A 176 43.23 5.86 7.06
N GLY A 177 42.29 4.96 7.33
CA GLY A 177 42.55 3.52 7.38
C GLY A 177 43.18 3.07 6.06
N ASP A 178 44.45 2.69 6.15
CA ASP A 178 45.30 2.10 5.12
C ASP A 178 44.54 1.01 4.35
N ILE A 179 44.16 1.30 3.11
CA ILE A 179 43.70 0.29 2.16
C ILE A 179 44.92 -0.09 1.34
N GLU A 180 45.52 -1.20 1.74
CA GLU A 180 46.66 -1.86 1.12
C GLU A 180 46.24 -2.38 -0.28
N ASP A 181 46.60 -1.63 -1.33
CA ASP A 181 46.45 -2.05 -2.73
C ASP A 181 47.48 -3.13 -3.06
N GLU A 182 47.07 -4.40 -2.95
CA GLU A 182 47.84 -5.56 -3.40
C GLU A 182 47.76 -5.69 -4.94
N ALA A 183 48.63 -4.96 -5.64
CA ALA A 183 48.86 -5.12 -7.07
C ALA A 183 50.02 -6.09 -7.30
N GLU A 184 49.70 -7.36 -7.60
CA GLU A 184 50.66 -8.39 -8.02
C GLU A 184 51.20 -8.05 -9.42
N VAL A 185 52.45 -7.62 -9.50
CA VAL A 185 53.18 -7.40 -10.75
C VAL A 185 53.73 -8.75 -11.22
N MET A 186 53.20 -9.30 -12.31
CA MET A 186 53.78 -10.47 -12.97
C MET A 186 55.11 -10.08 -13.65
N GLU A 187 56.22 -10.21 -12.92
CA GLU A 187 57.60 -10.06 -13.42
C GLU A 187 58.10 -11.28 -14.24
N GLU A 188 57.32 -12.36 -14.37
CA GLU A 188 57.79 -13.61 -15.00
C GLU A 188 57.72 -13.65 -16.54
N GLU A 189 57.00 -12.73 -17.21
CA GLU A 189 56.89 -12.75 -18.69
C GLU A 189 58.04 -12.01 -19.40
N GLU A 190 58.71 -11.06 -18.75
CA GLU A 190 59.76 -10.24 -19.39
C GLU A 190 61.13 -10.95 -19.43
N ALA A 191 61.36 -11.92 -18.52
CA ALA A 191 62.60 -12.69 -18.46
C ALA A 191 62.70 -13.79 -19.53
N MET A 192 61.58 -14.32 -20.02
CA MET A 192 61.57 -15.43 -21.00
C MET A 192 61.80 -14.96 -22.46
N PHE A 193 61.69 -13.66 -22.73
CA PHE A 193 61.85 -13.10 -24.08
C PHE A 193 63.29 -12.65 -24.38
N ALA A 194 64.09 -12.36 -23.35
CA ALA A 194 65.48 -11.94 -23.50
C ALA A 194 66.43 -13.12 -23.84
N ASP A 195 66.14 -14.32 -23.30
CA ASP A 195 67.00 -15.51 -23.46
C ASP A 195 66.93 -16.12 -24.88
N LEU A 196 65.82 -15.93 -25.60
CA LEU A 196 65.68 -16.39 -27.00
C LEU A 196 66.43 -15.52 -28.01
N ALA A 197 66.75 -14.27 -27.68
CA ALA A 197 67.39 -13.34 -28.61
C ALA A 197 68.92 -13.53 -28.68
N GLU A 198 69.55 -13.98 -27.59
CA GLU A 198 71.00 -14.21 -27.54
C GLU A 198 71.41 -15.55 -28.17
N GLU A 199 70.55 -16.59 -28.12
CA GLU A 199 70.84 -17.88 -28.76
C GLU A 199 70.75 -17.85 -30.30
N GLU A 200 69.97 -16.95 -30.91
CA GLU A 200 69.83 -16.89 -32.37
C GLU A 200 71.05 -16.25 -33.08
N ASP A 201 71.74 -15.30 -32.45
CA ASP A 201 72.88 -14.60 -33.05
C ASP A 201 74.16 -15.47 -33.05
N GLU A 202 74.40 -16.28 -32.02
CA GLU A 202 75.57 -17.19 -31.97
C GLU A 202 75.47 -18.36 -32.98
N VAL A 203 74.26 -18.86 -33.23
CA VAL A 203 74.02 -19.97 -34.17
C VAL A 203 74.13 -19.48 -35.62
N LEU A 204 73.79 -18.22 -35.90
CA LEU A 204 73.91 -17.64 -37.24
C LEU A 204 75.37 -17.45 -37.64
N GLU A 205 76.23 -16.92 -36.76
CA GLU A 205 77.64 -16.66 -37.09
C GLU A 205 78.44 -17.94 -37.35
N GLN A 206 78.21 -19.02 -36.60
CA GLN A 206 78.93 -20.30 -36.78
C GLN A 206 78.59 -21.00 -38.11
N SER A 207 77.42 -20.72 -38.68
CA SER A 207 77.00 -21.30 -39.97
C SER A 207 77.68 -20.66 -41.19
N THR A 208 78.17 -19.42 -41.05
CA THR A 208 78.70 -18.62 -42.18
C THR A 208 80.18 -18.89 -42.50
N HIS A 209 80.89 -19.57 -41.59
CA HIS A 209 82.34 -19.80 -41.68
C HIS A 209 82.76 -21.22 -42.08
N GLN A 210 81.85 -22.04 -42.62
CA GLN A 210 82.23 -23.29 -43.28
C GLN A 210 82.62 -23.02 -44.73
N LEU A 211 83.92 -23.12 -45.02
CA LEU A 211 84.48 -23.05 -46.37
C LEU A 211 83.87 -24.16 -47.24
N ILE A 212 82.95 -23.81 -48.14
CA ILE A 212 82.27 -24.75 -49.04
C ILE A 212 83.28 -25.26 -50.07
N GLU A 213 83.88 -26.43 -49.83
CA GLU A 213 84.63 -27.14 -50.86
C GLU A 213 83.65 -27.80 -51.85
N ASN A 214 83.65 -27.33 -53.09
CA ASN A 214 82.74 -27.82 -54.14
C ASN A 214 83.17 -29.21 -54.64
N THR A 215 82.59 -30.26 -54.07
CA THR A 215 82.68 -31.65 -54.56
C THR A 215 81.73 -31.92 -55.74
N ILE A 216 81.48 -30.92 -56.59
CA ILE A 216 80.50 -31.01 -57.68
C ILE A 216 81.25 -31.00 -59.01
N ASP A 217 81.04 -32.07 -59.81
CA ASP A 217 81.58 -32.19 -61.15
C ASP A 217 81.10 -31.00 -62.03
N PRO A 218 82.01 -30.21 -62.63
CA PRO A 218 81.67 -29.03 -63.42
C PRO A 218 80.67 -29.30 -64.56
N LEU A 219 80.69 -30.51 -65.13
CA LEU A 219 79.78 -30.91 -66.21
C LEU A 219 78.36 -31.13 -65.69
N VAL A 220 78.21 -31.81 -64.54
CA VAL A 220 76.91 -32.03 -63.89
C VAL A 220 76.32 -30.69 -63.44
N TRP A 221 77.15 -29.81 -62.87
CA TRP A 221 76.73 -28.46 -62.49
C TRP A 221 76.23 -27.65 -63.69
N LYS A 222 76.92 -27.74 -64.83
CA LYS A 222 76.53 -27.02 -66.05
C LYS A 222 75.21 -27.55 -66.63
N THR A 223 75.03 -28.87 -66.68
CA THR A 223 73.76 -29.46 -67.12
C THR A 223 72.61 -29.11 -66.17
N GLU A 224 72.92 -29.00 -64.88
CA GLU A 224 71.95 -28.58 -63.89
C GLU A 224 71.61 -27.11 -64.05
N LEU A 225 72.59 -26.22 -64.27
CA LEU A 225 72.38 -24.82 -64.61
C LEU A 225 71.51 -24.62 -65.86
N GLU A 226 71.70 -25.42 -66.91
CA GLU A 226 70.86 -25.38 -68.11
C GLU A 226 69.43 -25.85 -67.83
N ARG A 227 69.26 -26.81 -66.89
CA ARG A 227 67.96 -27.32 -66.45
C ARG A 227 67.22 -26.37 -65.50
N VAL A 228 67.93 -25.75 -64.53
CA VAL A 228 67.33 -24.86 -63.53
C VAL A 228 67.31 -23.40 -64.00
N GLY A 229 68.13 -23.01 -64.97
CA GLY A 229 68.20 -21.65 -65.52
C GLY A 229 66.84 -21.07 -65.96
N PRO A 230 65.97 -21.82 -66.65
CA PRO A 230 64.61 -21.37 -66.97
C PRO A 230 63.72 -21.20 -65.73
N ARG A 231 63.98 -21.97 -64.65
CA ARG A 231 63.24 -21.93 -63.38
C ARG A 231 63.78 -20.85 -62.42
N LEU A 232 65.03 -20.42 -62.62
CA LEU A 232 65.73 -19.37 -61.89
C LEU A 232 65.61 -17.99 -62.54
N LYS A 233 64.85 -17.86 -63.64
CA LYS A 233 64.33 -16.56 -64.05
C LYS A 233 63.39 -16.08 -62.96
N ALA A 234 63.97 -15.44 -61.95
CA ALA A 234 63.27 -14.73 -60.91
C ALA A 234 62.41 -13.70 -61.62
N ASN A 235 61.13 -14.03 -61.76
CA ASN A 235 60.14 -13.00 -61.98
C ASN A 235 60.19 -12.21 -60.68
N VAL A 236 60.90 -11.08 -60.66
CA VAL A 236 60.88 -10.12 -59.56
C VAL A 236 59.48 -9.51 -59.57
N VAL A 237 58.50 -10.33 -59.22
CA VAL A 237 57.18 -9.90 -58.81
C VAL A 237 57.45 -9.08 -57.57
N SER A 238 56.84 -7.89 -57.53
CA SER A 238 57.11 -6.74 -56.67
C SER A 238 56.97 -6.97 -55.13
N LEU A 239 57.24 -8.15 -54.61
CA LEU A 239 57.28 -8.47 -53.18
C LEU A 239 58.29 -7.60 -52.39
N GLY A 240 59.31 -7.03 -53.06
CA GLY A 240 60.31 -6.17 -52.41
C GLY A 240 59.82 -4.77 -52.01
N LYS A 241 58.64 -4.35 -52.48
CA LYS A 241 58.03 -3.04 -52.15
C LYS A 241 56.98 -3.13 -51.04
N GLU A 242 56.34 -4.30 -50.88
CA GLU A 242 55.21 -4.48 -49.98
C GLU A 242 55.67 -4.45 -48.50
N TRP A 243 56.71 -5.20 -48.12
CA TRP A 243 57.21 -5.17 -46.74
C TRP A 243 57.82 -3.82 -46.34
N ARG A 244 58.45 -3.10 -47.29
CA ARG A 244 58.98 -1.75 -47.05
C ARG A 244 57.86 -0.75 -46.81
N ALA A 245 56.80 -0.80 -47.63
CA ALA A 245 55.62 0.01 -47.43
C ALA A 245 54.94 -0.30 -46.09
N HIS A 246 54.88 -1.57 -45.69
CA HIS A 246 54.36 -1.95 -44.37
C HIS A 246 55.21 -1.41 -43.21
N ILE A 247 56.55 -1.48 -43.29
CA ILE A 247 57.42 -0.90 -42.25
C ILE A 247 57.28 0.63 -42.19
N GLU A 248 57.20 1.30 -43.33
CA GLU A 248 56.99 2.75 -43.38
C GLU A 248 55.63 3.12 -42.80
N GLN A 249 54.59 2.36 -43.13
CA GLN A 249 53.25 2.49 -42.55
C GLN A 249 53.25 2.25 -41.03
N THR A 250 53.97 1.25 -40.53
CA THR A 250 54.10 0.99 -39.09
C THR A 250 54.79 2.16 -38.37
N LYS A 251 55.84 2.74 -38.96
CA LYS A 251 56.50 3.93 -38.39
C LYS A 251 55.60 5.16 -38.37
N ASP A 252 54.75 5.32 -39.39
CA ASP A 252 53.79 6.42 -39.41
C ASP A 252 52.64 6.20 -38.42
N HIS A 253 52.19 4.95 -38.22
CA HIS A 253 51.26 4.60 -37.14
C HIS A 253 51.88 4.81 -35.76
N GLU A 254 53.14 4.42 -35.55
CA GLU A 254 53.88 4.65 -34.31
C GLU A 254 53.94 6.14 -33.96
N LYS A 255 54.31 7.00 -34.92
CA LYS A 255 54.29 8.46 -34.73
C LYS A 255 52.89 8.98 -34.42
N THR A 256 51.87 8.45 -35.09
CA THR A 256 50.47 8.82 -34.85
C THR A 256 50.06 8.46 -33.42
N ILE A 257 50.42 7.26 -32.95
CA ILE A 257 50.17 6.79 -31.58
C ILE A 257 50.93 7.66 -30.57
N GLN A 258 52.21 7.93 -30.80
CA GLN A 258 53.01 8.80 -29.91
C GLN A 258 52.44 10.23 -29.83
N ALA A 259 51.81 10.72 -30.89
CA ALA A 259 51.16 12.02 -30.90
C ALA A 259 49.80 12.02 -30.17
N THR A 260 49.02 10.94 -30.27
CA THR A 260 47.64 10.90 -29.70
C THR A 260 47.59 10.34 -28.28
N LEU A 261 48.51 9.46 -27.90
CA LEU A 261 48.53 8.79 -26.60
C LEU A 261 48.64 9.76 -25.41
N PRO A 262 49.51 10.79 -25.41
CA PRO A 262 49.59 11.73 -24.29
C PRO A 262 48.30 12.52 -24.10
N ALA A 263 47.65 12.89 -25.20
CA ALA A 263 46.35 13.56 -25.15
C ALA A 263 45.30 12.63 -24.55
N ALA A 264 45.21 11.37 -25.00
CA ALA A 264 44.27 10.39 -24.44
C ALA A 264 44.51 10.14 -22.94
N GLN A 265 45.78 10.00 -22.53
CA GLN A 265 46.15 9.85 -21.12
C GLN A 265 45.73 11.07 -20.27
N SER A 266 45.95 12.28 -20.78
CA SER A 266 45.52 13.51 -20.09
C SER A 266 44.00 13.59 -19.94
N HIS A 267 43.23 13.22 -20.99
CA HIS A 267 41.77 13.17 -20.88
C HIS A 267 41.32 12.11 -19.86
N MET A 268 41.94 10.93 -19.84
CA MET A 268 41.63 9.88 -18.86
C MET A 268 41.94 10.33 -17.42
N GLN A 269 43.07 11.00 -17.20
CA GLN A 269 43.41 11.56 -15.89
C GLN A 269 42.41 12.64 -15.47
N SER A 270 42.03 13.54 -16.38
CA SER A 270 41.03 14.57 -16.10
C SER A 270 39.67 13.96 -15.75
N ILE A 271 39.24 12.90 -16.45
CA ILE A 271 38.00 12.21 -16.13
C ILE A 271 38.10 11.51 -14.78
N SER A 272 39.22 10.85 -14.48
CA SER A 272 39.45 10.23 -13.17
C SER A 272 39.36 11.24 -12.04
N GLU A 273 39.95 12.43 -12.20
CA GLU A 273 39.88 13.49 -11.19
C GLU A 273 38.47 14.03 -11.01
N GLN A 274 37.75 14.29 -12.11
CA GLN A 274 36.35 14.73 -12.06
C GLN A 274 35.45 13.69 -11.37
N ILE A 275 35.70 12.39 -11.61
CA ILE A 275 34.96 11.32 -10.93
C ILE A 275 35.29 11.30 -9.43
N LYS A 276 36.56 11.45 -9.05
CA LYS A 276 36.96 11.52 -7.62
C LYS A 276 36.29 12.70 -6.91
N GLU A 277 36.33 13.88 -7.51
CA GLU A 277 35.67 15.08 -6.96
C GLU A 277 34.16 14.88 -6.83
N ALA A 278 33.52 14.28 -7.84
CA ALA A 278 32.10 13.95 -7.79
C ALA A 278 31.76 12.95 -6.67
N VAL A 279 32.60 11.93 -6.48
CA VAL A 279 32.42 10.94 -5.40
C VAL A 279 32.58 11.56 -4.03
N GLU A 280 33.59 12.40 -3.81
CA GLU A 280 33.76 13.10 -2.52
C GLU A 280 32.63 14.08 -2.25
N LYS A 281 32.16 14.79 -3.27
CA LYS A 281 30.96 15.62 -3.16
C LYS A 281 29.73 14.79 -2.80
N MET A 282 29.52 13.66 -3.45
CA MET A 282 28.42 12.75 -3.12
C MET A 282 28.53 12.25 -1.68
N ARG A 283 29.73 11.88 -1.22
CA ARG A 283 29.98 11.41 0.14
C ARG A 283 29.70 12.48 1.19
N SER A 284 30.13 13.72 0.95
CA SER A 284 29.82 14.86 1.83
C SER A 284 28.32 15.16 1.90
N GLN A 285 27.62 15.10 0.75
CA GLN A 285 26.17 15.26 0.69
C GLN A 285 25.44 14.13 1.40
N GLU A 286 25.85 12.88 1.21
CA GLU A 286 25.30 11.71 1.91
C GLU A 286 25.47 11.86 3.43
N HIS A 287 26.65 12.27 3.88
CA HIS A 287 26.90 12.52 5.30
C HIS A 287 25.99 13.61 5.86
N SER A 288 25.88 14.75 5.18
CA SER A 288 24.99 15.84 5.60
C SER A 288 23.52 15.41 5.64
N ILE A 289 23.08 14.65 4.65
CA ILE A 289 21.72 14.10 4.58
C ILE A 289 21.46 13.15 5.75
N ASN A 290 22.38 12.24 6.02
CA ASN A 290 22.27 11.29 7.12
C ASN A 290 22.19 12.01 8.48
N THR A 291 23.05 13.00 8.71
CA THR A 291 23.04 13.80 9.93
C THR A 291 21.73 14.57 10.11
N HIS A 292 21.22 15.19 9.03
CA HIS A 292 19.94 15.90 9.08
C HIS A 292 18.76 14.96 9.37
N PHE A 293 18.71 13.80 8.72
CA PHE A 293 17.66 12.82 8.95
C PHE A 293 17.76 12.16 10.31
N ASP A 294 18.96 11.97 10.87
CA ASP A 294 19.12 11.43 12.22
C ASP A 294 18.64 12.44 13.29
N ALA A 295 18.91 13.73 13.11
CA ALA A 295 18.34 14.77 13.97
C ALA A 295 16.80 14.75 13.92
N MET A 296 16.24 14.73 12.71
CA MET A 296 14.79 14.68 12.51
C MET A 296 14.18 13.38 13.08
N ARG A 297 14.82 12.23 12.92
CA ARG A 297 14.41 10.95 13.52
C ARG A 297 14.37 11.06 15.04
N SER A 298 15.38 11.65 15.66
CA SER A 298 15.42 11.86 17.11
C SER A 298 14.25 12.73 17.58
N GLU A 299 13.96 13.83 16.88
CA GLU A 299 12.80 14.67 17.17
C GLU A 299 11.47 13.91 17.03
N TYR A 300 11.31 13.11 15.97
CA TYR A 300 10.13 12.26 15.79
C TYR A 300 9.99 11.22 16.91
N GLU A 301 11.08 10.63 17.38
CA GLU A 301 11.05 9.69 18.51
C GLU A 301 10.60 10.37 19.80
N VAL A 302 11.12 11.57 20.07
CA VAL A 302 10.70 12.39 21.22
C VAL A 302 9.22 12.71 21.12
N LEU A 303 8.76 13.28 19.99
CA LEU A 303 7.36 13.64 19.78
C LEU A 303 6.42 12.42 19.87
N ARG A 304 6.84 11.27 19.33
CA ARG A 304 6.09 10.01 19.43
C ARG A 304 5.98 9.55 20.88
N SER A 305 7.05 9.68 21.66
CA SER A 305 7.04 9.34 23.08
C SER A 305 6.09 10.25 23.85
N GLU A 306 6.11 11.56 23.57
CA GLU A 306 5.22 12.55 24.18
C GLU A 306 3.76 12.26 23.84
N LEU A 307 3.44 12.01 22.58
CA LEU A 307 2.10 11.65 22.13
C LEU A 307 1.58 10.41 22.86
N LYS A 308 2.41 9.38 23.00
CA LYS A 308 2.06 8.17 23.78
C LYS A 308 1.76 8.51 25.24
N THR A 309 2.53 9.41 25.87
CA THR A 309 2.24 9.82 27.26
C THR A 309 0.92 10.60 27.37
N VAL A 310 0.59 11.45 26.39
CA VAL A 310 -0.66 12.21 26.35
C VAL A 310 -1.84 11.29 26.13
N GLU A 311 -1.74 10.32 25.21
CA GLU A 311 -2.77 9.30 25.00
C GLU A 311 -3.04 8.49 26.26
N GLN A 312 -1.99 8.10 27.00
CA GLN A 312 -2.14 7.37 28.26
C GLN A 312 -2.85 8.23 29.32
N LYS A 313 -2.50 9.52 29.44
CA LYS A 313 -3.19 10.45 30.34
C LYS A 313 -4.65 10.64 29.96
N TYR A 314 -4.93 10.80 28.66
CA TYR A 314 -6.29 10.93 28.14
C TYR A 314 -7.12 9.67 28.43
N ARG A 315 -6.57 8.49 28.18
CA ARG A 315 -7.24 7.21 28.47
C ARG A 315 -7.56 7.09 29.96
N GLY A 316 -6.60 7.39 30.84
CA GLY A 316 -6.83 7.38 32.28
C GLY A 316 -7.89 8.40 32.74
N SER A 317 -7.90 9.60 32.16
CA SER A 317 -8.95 10.59 32.43
C SER A 317 -10.31 10.15 31.91
N SER A 318 -10.38 9.52 30.74
CA SER A 318 -11.61 8.99 30.16
C SER A 318 -12.19 7.85 31.02
N GLU A 319 -11.35 6.93 31.48
CA GLU A 319 -11.73 5.89 32.44
C GLU A 319 -12.28 6.50 33.74
N ASN A 320 -11.66 7.56 34.25
CA ASN A 320 -12.15 8.28 35.43
C ASN A 320 -13.51 8.96 35.18
N VAL A 321 -13.71 9.59 34.02
CA VAL A 321 -14.99 10.21 33.65
C VAL A 321 -16.09 9.15 33.52
N ALA A 322 -15.80 8.00 32.91
CA ALA A 322 -16.74 6.88 32.82
C ALA A 322 -17.12 6.37 34.22
N HIS A 323 -16.14 6.21 35.11
CA HIS A 323 -16.39 5.81 36.49
C HIS A 323 -17.22 6.83 37.28
N LEU A 324 -16.94 8.13 37.14
CA LEU A 324 -17.75 9.19 37.77
C LEU A 324 -19.17 9.24 37.20
N THR A 325 -19.33 9.03 35.90
CA THR A 325 -20.64 8.97 35.23
C THR A 325 -21.46 7.79 35.75
N ASN A 326 -20.84 6.61 35.88
CA ASN A 326 -21.49 5.44 36.46
C ASN A 326 -21.91 5.69 37.91
N LYS A 327 -21.03 6.31 38.73
CA LYS A 327 -21.37 6.72 40.10
C LYS A 327 -22.54 7.69 40.14
N MET A 328 -22.57 8.66 39.24
CA MET A 328 -23.67 9.61 39.13
C MET A 328 -24.98 8.90 38.78
N SER A 329 -24.95 7.94 37.85
CA SER A 329 -26.12 7.11 37.51
C SER A 329 -26.62 6.32 38.72
N THR A 330 -25.71 5.68 39.47
CA THR A 330 -26.10 4.93 40.68
C THR A 330 -26.73 5.84 41.74
N ILE A 331 -26.19 7.04 41.95
CA ILE A 331 -26.77 8.01 42.88
C ILE A 331 -28.14 8.49 42.39
N GLN A 332 -28.31 8.68 41.07
CA GLN A 332 -29.59 9.04 40.46
C GLN A 332 -30.63 7.94 40.68
N ASP A 333 -30.25 6.67 40.46
CA ASP A 333 -31.13 5.52 40.71
C ASP A 333 -31.53 5.45 42.20
N GLN A 334 -30.58 5.65 43.12
CA GLN A 334 -30.85 5.72 44.56
C GLN A 334 -31.78 6.89 44.93
N LEU A 335 -31.63 8.03 44.28
CA LEU A 335 -32.48 9.20 44.50
C LEU A 335 -33.91 8.92 44.03
N ASP A 336 -34.08 8.28 42.87
CA ASP A 336 -35.39 7.97 42.32
C ASP A 336 -36.08 6.83 43.10
N GLU A 337 -35.33 5.86 43.63
CA GLU A 337 -35.85 4.90 44.61
C GLU A 337 -36.33 5.60 45.88
N LEU A 338 -35.54 6.51 46.45
CA LEU A 338 -35.91 7.24 47.67
C LEU A 338 -37.14 8.14 47.43
N LYS A 339 -37.25 8.76 46.25
CA LYS A 339 -38.48 9.49 45.85
C LYS A 339 -39.68 8.56 45.73
N SER A 340 -39.51 7.36 45.18
CA SER A 340 -40.58 6.36 45.08
C SER A 340 -41.06 5.92 46.47
N GLU A 341 -40.12 5.62 47.37
CA GLU A 341 -40.43 5.32 48.78
C GLU A 341 -41.12 6.49 49.47
N MET A 342 -40.66 7.73 49.23
CA MET A 342 -41.26 8.94 49.78
C MET A 342 -42.70 9.12 49.28
N ASN A 343 -42.96 8.94 47.99
CA ASN A 343 -44.31 9.02 47.41
C ASN A 343 -45.23 7.92 47.95
N SER A 344 -44.71 6.70 48.14
CA SER A 344 -45.46 5.60 48.77
C SER A 344 -45.80 5.93 50.23
N ARG A 345 -44.85 6.52 50.97
CA ARG A 345 -45.07 7.01 52.33
C ARG A 345 -46.05 8.17 52.37
N GLU A 346 -45.98 9.11 51.45
CA GLU A 346 -46.91 10.23 51.34
C GLU A 346 -48.32 9.71 51.05
N SER A 347 -48.47 8.80 50.07
CA SER A 347 -49.74 8.15 49.75
C SER A 347 -50.33 7.37 50.92
N SER A 348 -49.50 6.64 51.70
CA SER A 348 -49.98 5.93 52.91
C SER A 348 -50.29 6.88 54.07
N ALA A 349 -49.55 7.97 54.22
CA ALA A 349 -49.81 9.00 55.23
C ALA A 349 -51.06 9.86 54.90
N THR A 350 -51.38 10.04 53.60
CA THR A 350 -52.60 10.72 53.15
C THR A 350 -53.78 9.78 52.94
N ASP A 351 -53.59 8.47 53.11
CA ASP A 351 -54.70 7.53 53.02
C ASP A 351 -55.65 7.68 54.22
N THR A 352 -56.67 8.49 54.03
CA THR A 352 -57.78 8.69 54.97
C THR A 352 -58.85 7.61 54.84
N SER A 353 -58.73 6.67 53.89
CA SER A 353 -59.70 5.60 53.65
C SER A 353 -59.97 4.73 54.88
N PRO A 354 -58.97 4.33 55.69
CA PRO A 354 -59.22 3.61 56.94
C PRO A 354 -60.04 4.43 57.94
N LEU A 355 -59.76 5.74 58.02
CA LEU A 355 -60.46 6.65 58.92
C LEU A 355 -61.93 6.84 58.51
N VAL A 356 -62.17 6.95 57.19
CA VAL A 356 -63.52 7.03 56.62
C VAL A 356 -64.29 5.72 56.83
N SER A 357 -63.64 4.57 56.65
CA SER A 357 -64.24 3.25 56.90
C SER A 357 -64.66 3.07 58.37
N ILE A 358 -63.78 3.42 59.32
CA ILE A 358 -64.10 3.41 60.76
C ILE A 358 -65.27 4.34 61.05
N LYS A 359 -65.27 5.56 60.49
CA LYS A 359 -66.37 6.51 60.65
C LYS A 359 -67.70 5.93 60.13
N HIS A 360 -67.68 5.24 58.98
CA HIS A 360 -68.86 4.61 58.41
C HIS A 360 -69.36 3.44 59.28
N ALA A 361 -68.45 2.59 59.79
CA ALA A 361 -68.79 1.51 60.72
C ALA A 361 -69.42 2.07 62.01
N LEU A 362 -68.86 3.14 62.57
CA LEU A 362 -69.42 3.83 63.74
C LEU A 362 -70.81 4.42 63.46
N GLN A 363 -71.03 4.98 62.26
CA GLN A 363 -72.35 5.47 61.87
C GLN A 363 -73.38 4.35 61.74
N ASN A 364 -73.00 3.19 61.19
CA ASN A 364 -73.87 2.02 61.13
C ASN A 364 -74.23 1.53 62.53
N ILE A 365 -73.24 1.33 63.41
CA ILE A 365 -73.48 0.92 64.80
C ILE A 365 -74.41 1.92 65.50
N LYS A 366 -74.23 3.23 65.28
CA LYS A 366 -75.12 4.25 65.86
C LYS A 366 -76.55 4.16 65.30
N GLY A 367 -76.70 3.79 64.04
CA GLY A 367 -78.01 3.49 63.43
C GLY A 367 -78.66 2.25 64.06
N GLU A 368 -77.91 1.16 64.17
CA GLU A 368 -78.34 -0.10 64.79
C GLU A 368 -78.74 0.10 66.26
N VAL A 369 -78.00 0.88 67.04
CA VAL A 369 -78.36 1.21 68.43
C VAL A 369 -79.71 1.91 68.50
N ARG A 370 -79.97 2.90 67.63
CA ARG A 370 -81.29 3.57 67.58
C ARG A 370 -82.40 2.62 67.21
N GLU A 371 -82.14 1.68 66.30
CA GLU A 371 -83.10 0.65 65.93
C GLU A 371 -83.38 -0.30 67.10
N PHE A 372 -82.33 -0.75 67.81
CA PHE A 372 -82.48 -1.56 69.01
C PHE A 372 -83.22 -0.82 70.11
N ASP A 373 -82.98 0.46 70.34
CA ASP A 373 -83.74 1.29 71.29
C ASP A 373 -85.23 1.32 70.94
N LEU A 374 -85.55 1.46 69.64
CA LEU A 374 -86.94 1.47 69.17
C LEU A 374 -87.59 0.09 69.34
N ARG A 375 -86.88 -0.99 69.01
CA ARG A 375 -87.33 -2.37 69.25
C ARG A 375 -87.54 -2.66 70.73
N ILE A 376 -86.60 -2.27 71.60
CA ILE A 376 -86.70 -2.40 73.06
C ILE A 376 -87.91 -1.61 73.57
N GLY A 377 -88.14 -0.40 73.06
CA GLY A 377 -89.31 0.41 73.39
C GLY A 377 -90.63 -0.27 73.03
N VAL A 378 -90.74 -0.81 71.81
CA VAL A 378 -91.93 -1.54 71.35
C VAL A 378 -92.15 -2.82 72.16
N VAL A 379 -91.09 -3.60 72.41
CA VAL A 379 -91.15 -4.82 73.22
C VAL A 379 -91.54 -4.48 74.66
N SER A 380 -90.96 -3.44 75.26
CA SER A 380 -91.28 -2.99 76.62
C SER A 380 -92.74 -2.54 76.73
N HIS A 381 -93.24 -1.76 75.76
CA HIS A 381 -94.64 -1.36 75.69
C HIS A 381 -95.57 -2.57 75.52
N THR A 382 -95.23 -3.50 74.64
CA THR A 382 -95.99 -4.74 74.42
C THR A 382 -96.04 -5.60 75.68
N LEU A 383 -94.90 -5.75 76.38
CA LEU A 383 -94.80 -6.45 77.65
C LEU A 383 -95.62 -5.76 78.74
N MET A 384 -95.59 -4.42 78.81
CA MET A 384 -96.38 -3.64 79.76
C MET A 384 -97.88 -3.81 79.50
N GLN A 385 -98.32 -3.77 78.23
CA GLN A 385 -99.70 -4.07 77.87
C GLN A 385 -100.09 -5.50 78.25
N ALA A 386 -99.21 -6.49 78.01
CA ALA A 386 -99.45 -7.87 78.40
C ALA A 386 -99.58 -8.02 79.92
N LYS A 387 -98.70 -7.39 80.71
CA LYS A 387 -98.80 -7.36 82.18
C LYS A 387 -100.10 -6.72 82.63
N LEU A 388 -100.49 -5.57 82.08
CA LEU A 388 -101.77 -4.90 82.40
C LEU A 388 -102.98 -5.79 82.05
N ARG A 389 -102.94 -6.51 80.93
CA ARG A 389 -103.99 -7.48 80.54
C ARG A 389 -104.07 -8.66 81.52
N VAL A 390 -102.93 -9.20 81.96
CA VAL A 390 -102.87 -10.28 82.97
C VAL A 390 -103.39 -9.79 84.33
N THR A 391 -103.00 -8.61 84.78
CA THR A 391 -103.50 -8.01 86.03
C THR A 391 -105.01 -7.78 85.96
N LYS A 392 -105.54 -7.25 84.85
CA LYS A 392 -107.00 -7.14 84.62
C LYS A 392 -107.73 -8.50 84.63
N ARG A 393 -107.12 -9.55 84.07
CA ARG A 393 -107.67 -10.93 84.09
C ARG A 393 -107.65 -11.53 85.50
N LYS A 394 -106.61 -11.28 86.31
CA LYS A 394 -106.55 -11.70 87.72
C LYS A 394 -107.63 -11.01 88.57
N LEU A 395 -107.88 -9.71 88.36
CA LEU A 395 -109.00 -9.02 89.02
C LEU A 395 -110.38 -9.55 88.61
N LYS A 396 -110.56 -9.98 87.35
CA LYS A 396 -111.83 -10.58 86.88
C LYS A 396 -112.07 -12.00 87.40
N LYS A 397 -111.02 -12.81 87.63
CA LYS A 397 -111.15 -14.16 88.21
C LYS A 397 -111.43 -14.20 89.72
N SER A 398 -111.26 -13.09 90.45
CA SER A 398 -111.52 -13.02 91.90
C SER A 398 -113.01 -12.83 92.27
N LYS A 399 -113.93 -12.63 91.30
CA LYS A 399 -115.36 -12.30 91.54
C LYS A 399 -116.38 -13.37 91.13
N HIS A 400 -115.97 -14.60 90.79
CA HIS A 400 -116.93 -15.69 90.49
C HIS A 400 -116.42 -17.04 91.02
N GLY A 401 -117.28 -17.73 91.79
CA GLY A 401 -117.01 -18.87 92.70
C GLY A 401 -116.38 -20.12 92.06
N SER A 402 -115.74 -21.03 92.81
CA SER A 402 -116.18 -21.77 94.01
C SER A 402 -117.34 -22.73 93.74
N LYS A 403 -117.05 -23.92 93.18
CA LYS A 403 -117.48 -25.26 93.65
C LYS A 403 -117.21 -26.37 92.61
N HIS A 404 -116.68 -27.51 93.10
CA HIS A 404 -116.71 -28.89 92.55
C HIS A 404 -116.04 -29.12 91.18
N HIS A 405 -115.51 -30.29 90.78
CA HIS A 405 -115.19 -31.61 91.34
C HIS A 405 -114.49 -32.37 90.18
N VAL A 406 -113.46 -33.17 90.51
CA VAL A 406 -113.14 -34.51 89.93
C VAL A 406 -112.63 -34.71 88.49
N GLU A 407 -111.58 -35.56 88.48
CA GLU A 407 -111.14 -36.61 87.53
C GLU A 407 -110.47 -36.33 86.16
N GLU A 408 -109.30 -37.00 86.07
CA GLU A 408 -108.81 -37.90 85.01
C GLU A 408 -108.22 -37.42 83.67
N LYS A 409 -107.12 -38.14 83.35
CA LYS A 409 -106.54 -38.53 82.05
C LYS A 409 -105.76 -37.45 81.29
N LYS A 410 -104.42 -37.60 81.23
CA LYS A 410 -103.63 -38.34 80.21
C LYS A 410 -103.91 -37.84 78.79
N SER A 411 -102.86 -37.39 78.07
CA SER A 411 -102.61 -37.74 76.66
C SER A 411 -101.62 -36.78 75.96
N TYR A 412 -100.50 -37.36 75.47
CA TYR A 412 -99.76 -37.08 74.23
C TYR A 412 -98.98 -35.75 74.04
N ASP A 413 -97.65 -35.85 74.21
CA ASP A 413 -96.63 -35.92 73.14
C ASP A 413 -96.92 -35.31 71.76
N PHE A 414 -96.05 -34.41 71.29
CA PHE A 414 -95.62 -34.30 69.87
C PHE A 414 -94.37 -33.40 69.73
N ASP A 415 -93.25 -34.06 69.42
CA ASP A 415 -92.18 -33.76 68.44
C ASP A 415 -91.73 -32.30 68.14
N GLN A 416 -90.44 -32.02 68.43
CA GLN A 416 -89.29 -31.88 67.48
C GLN A 416 -89.43 -31.02 66.19
N PRO A 417 -88.35 -30.68 65.44
CA PRO A 417 -87.19 -29.82 65.78
C PRO A 417 -86.77 -28.88 64.60
N SER A 418 -85.59 -28.24 64.72
CA SER A 418 -84.62 -27.86 63.66
C SER A 418 -85.03 -26.88 62.54
N MET A 419 -84.43 -25.69 62.52
CA MET A 419 -83.20 -25.37 61.77
C MET A 419 -82.59 -24.05 62.24
#